data_AF-A0A1Y3MT13-F1
#
_entry.id   AF-A0A1Y3MT13-F1
#
_cell.length_a   1.000
_cell.length_b   1.000
_cell.length_c   1.000
_cell.angle_alpha   90.00
_cell.angle_beta   90.00
_cell.angle_gamma   90.00
#
_symmetry.space_group_name_H-M   'P 1'
#
loop_
_entity.id
_entity.type
_entity.pdbx_description
1 polymer ?
#
loop_
_entity_poly.entity_id
_entity_poly.type
_entity_poly.pdbx_seq_one_letter_code
_entity_poly.pdbx_strand_id
1 'polypeptide(L)'
;CKKTNSEYKQETCNSIVKSQGTYPYYYFNDYNKLGIVYLTHKNNYIISIDTSKKVDTILFYDNIDKNYQCKDEANFRENTITSYDKNSIILPISANKELKLIPMDYENENDNHEIDVCSIFSETVSKAKPLQFPYSTFDEINAFEMKSPISLFLSHLYYKHNTTNEGSFKDIINECCNIIDDSFIPYCKNNSNIIISLDKCDSQNLKRKIIYLNCKMGNEIKFPNDINCNYIPFTNTK
;
A
#
# COMPACT_ATOMS: atom_id res chain seq x y z
N CYS A 1 -28.94 -6.88 -24.24
CA CYS A 1 -28.39 -8.13 -24.81
C CYS A 1 -27.51 -8.79 -23.76
N LYS A 2 -27.87 -9.97 -23.23
CA LYS A 2 -26.97 -10.75 -22.37
C LYS A 2 -26.05 -11.54 -23.30
N LYS A 3 -24.78 -11.17 -23.39
CA LYS A 3 -23.77 -12.03 -24.03
C LYS A 3 -23.77 -13.37 -23.29
N THR A 4 -23.74 -14.47 -24.03
CA THR A 4 -23.55 -15.80 -23.45
C THR A 4 -22.19 -15.86 -22.76
N ASN A 5 -22.11 -16.63 -21.66
CA ASN A 5 -20.90 -16.70 -20.82
C ASN A 5 -19.65 -17.17 -21.59
N SER A 6 -19.85 -17.87 -22.72
CA SER A 6 -18.80 -18.29 -23.66
C SER A 6 -18.15 -17.10 -24.38
N GLU A 7 -18.93 -16.30 -25.11
CA GLU A 7 -18.45 -15.13 -25.86
C GLU A 7 -17.67 -14.14 -24.97
N TYR A 8 -18.09 -14.01 -23.71
CA TYR A 8 -17.42 -13.16 -22.73
C TYR A 8 -15.99 -13.63 -22.39
N LYS A 9 -15.77 -14.95 -22.26
CA LYS A 9 -14.45 -15.50 -21.92
C LYS A 9 -13.45 -15.36 -23.06
N GLN A 10 -13.89 -15.64 -24.28
CA GLN A 10 -13.03 -15.49 -25.45
C GLN A 10 -12.64 -14.01 -25.67
N GLU A 11 -13.60 -13.08 -25.57
CA GLU A 11 -13.31 -11.64 -25.66
C GLU A 11 -12.36 -11.15 -24.57
N THR A 12 -12.55 -11.61 -23.32
CA THR A 12 -11.67 -11.26 -22.20
C THR A 12 -10.26 -11.80 -22.40
N CYS A 13 -10.13 -13.05 -22.83
CA CYS A 13 -8.82 -13.64 -23.18
C CYS A 13 -8.13 -12.82 -24.28
N ASN A 14 -8.86 -12.49 -25.36
CA ASN A 14 -8.34 -11.67 -26.46
C ASN A 14 -7.86 -10.29 -25.99
N SER A 15 -8.55 -9.66 -25.02
CA SER A 15 -8.10 -8.37 -24.47
C SER A 15 -6.78 -8.47 -23.70
N ILE A 16 -6.54 -9.58 -22.99
CA ILE A 16 -5.30 -9.81 -22.23
C ILE A 16 -4.11 -10.03 -23.18
N VAL A 17 -4.32 -10.68 -24.33
CA VAL A 17 -3.24 -11.02 -25.29
C VAL A 17 -3.17 -10.06 -26.50
N LYS A 18 -3.81 -8.90 -26.40
CA LYS A 18 -3.95 -7.94 -27.52
C LYS A 18 -2.62 -7.28 -27.90
N SER A 19 -1.79 -6.97 -26.91
CA SER A 19 -0.50 -6.31 -27.10
C SER A 19 0.52 -7.30 -27.66
N GLN A 20 1.24 -6.91 -28.72
CA GLN A 20 2.33 -7.74 -29.27
C GLN A 20 3.60 -7.54 -28.45
N GLY A 21 4.30 -8.63 -28.16
CA GLY A 21 5.54 -8.59 -27.38
C GLY A 21 5.72 -9.84 -26.55
N THR A 22 6.78 -9.88 -25.75
CA THR A 22 7.02 -10.98 -24.81
C THR A 22 6.88 -10.47 -23.39
N TYR A 23 5.86 -10.97 -22.69
CA TYR A 23 5.49 -10.49 -21.36
C TYR A 23 5.72 -11.57 -20.30
N PRO A 24 6.19 -11.19 -19.10
CA PRO A 24 6.28 -12.09 -17.96
C PRO A 24 4.90 -12.36 -17.35
N TYR A 25 4.64 -13.64 -17.08
CA TYR A 25 3.49 -14.12 -16.32
C TYR A 25 3.99 -14.95 -15.14
N TYR A 26 3.30 -14.85 -14.02
CA TYR A 26 3.57 -15.68 -12.86
C TYR A 26 2.44 -16.66 -12.58
N TYR A 27 2.79 -17.74 -11.90
CA TYR A 27 1.86 -18.77 -11.43
C TYR A 27 2.36 -19.37 -10.12
N PHE A 28 1.44 -19.98 -9.38
CA PHE A 28 1.78 -20.83 -8.24
C PHE A 28 1.62 -22.28 -8.66
N ASN A 29 2.66 -23.09 -8.44
CA ASN A 29 2.57 -24.53 -8.68
C ASN A 29 1.85 -25.26 -7.52
N ASP A 30 1.66 -26.57 -7.66
CA ASP A 30 0.98 -27.41 -6.66
C ASP A 30 1.66 -27.39 -5.28
N TYR A 31 2.94 -26.98 -5.22
CA TYR A 31 3.72 -26.82 -3.99
C TYR A 31 3.73 -25.37 -3.47
N ASN A 32 2.84 -24.52 -3.98
CA ASN A 32 2.74 -23.10 -3.68
C ASN A 32 4.03 -22.30 -3.91
N LYS A 33 4.89 -22.77 -4.81
CA LYS A 33 6.08 -22.04 -5.25
C LYS A 33 5.72 -21.17 -6.44
N LEU A 34 6.21 -19.94 -6.41
CA LEU A 34 6.11 -18.98 -7.51
C LEU A 34 6.98 -19.47 -8.67
N GLY A 35 6.38 -19.60 -9.85
CA GLY A 35 7.06 -19.80 -11.12
C GLY A 35 6.79 -18.64 -12.06
N ILE A 36 7.71 -18.39 -12.99
CA ILE A 36 7.59 -17.35 -14.01
C ILE A 36 7.68 -18.02 -15.39
N VAL A 37 6.79 -17.61 -16.29
CA VAL A 37 6.78 -18.01 -17.70
C VAL A 37 6.69 -16.76 -18.55
N TYR A 38 7.44 -16.73 -19.65
CA TYR A 38 7.37 -15.65 -20.62
C TYR A 38 6.49 -16.08 -21.78
N LEU A 39 5.47 -15.29 -22.09
CA LEU A 39 4.58 -15.53 -23.20
C LEU A 39 4.81 -14.48 -24.28
N THR A 40 5.08 -14.94 -25.49
CA THR A 40 5.16 -14.10 -26.68
C THR A 40 3.79 -14.01 -27.32
N HIS A 41 3.20 -12.82 -27.24
CA HIS A 41 1.96 -12.46 -27.91
C HIS A 41 2.26 -12.10 -29.37
N LYS A 42 1.60 -12.80 -30.28
CA LYS A 42 1.68 -12.62 -31.73
C LYS A 42 0.36 -12.04 -32.25
N ASN A 43 0.39 -11.62 -33.51
CA ASN A 43 -0.83 -11.20 -34.22
C ASN A 43 -1.94 -12.26 -34.14
N ASN A 44 -3.19 -11.77 -34.14
CA ASN A 44 -4.42 -12.57 -34.06
C ASN A 44 -4.66 -13.30 -32.72
N TYR A 45 -4.24 -12.71 -31.59
CA TYR A 45 -4.49 -13.26 -30.25
C TYR A 45 -3.88 -14.65 -30.05
N ILE A 46 -2.73 -14.88 -30.69
CA ILE A 46 -1.96 -16.11 -30.60
C ILE A 46 -0.83 -15.89 -29.60
N ILE A 47 -0.63 -16.81 -28.66
CA ILE A 47 0.51 -16.79 -27.76
C ILE A 47 1.41 -18.00 -27.97
N SER A 48 2.69 -17.87 -27.65
CA SER A 48 3.63 -18.99 -27.54
C SER A 48 4.54 -18.81 -26.34
N ILE A 49 5.02 -19.90 -25.76
CA ILE A 49 5.95 -19.84 -24.63
C ILE A 49 7.34 -19.47 -25.16
N ASP A 50 7.95 -18.43 -24.60
CA ASP A 50 9.34 -18.06 -24.91
C ASP A 50 10.31 -18.84 -24.04
N THR A 51 10.95 -19.84 -24.63
CA THR A 51 11.93 -20.71 -23.98
C THR A 51 13.35 -20.15 -23.99
N SER A 52 13.60 -19.04 -24.69
CA SER A 52 14.91 -18.39 -24.70
C SER A 52 15.22 -17.69 -23.38
N LYS A 53 14.17 -17.28 -22.66
CA LYS A 53 14.24 -16.74 -21.30
C LYS A 53 14.21 -17.90 -20.31
N LYS A 54 14.87 -17.76 -19.15
CA LYS A 54 14.92 -18.80 -18.09
C LYS A 54 13.52 -19.11 -17.58
N VAL A 55 12.80 -19.99 -18.27
CA VAL A 55 11.57 -20.62 -17.83
C VAL A 55 11.95 -21.78 -16.91
N ASP A 56 11.09 -22.10 -15.94
CA ASP A 56 11.12 -23.42 -15.28
C ASP A 56 10.84 -24.50 -16.33
N THR A 57 11.86 -24.83 -17.12
CA THR A 57 11.80 -25.64 -18.36
C THR A 57 11.18 -27.00 -18.12
N ILE A 58 11.31 -27.54 -16.91
CA ILE A 58 10.79 -28.85 -16.50
C ILE A 58 9.26 -28.94 -16.69
N LEU A 59 8.52 -27.85 -16.50
CA LEU A 59 7.06 -27.87 -16.60
C LEU A 59 6.53 -27.70 -18.03
N PHE A 60 7.36 -27.26 -18.98
CA PHE A 60 6.91 -26.84 -20.30
C PHE A 60 7.54 -27.58 -21.47
N TYR A 61 8.29 -28.66 -21.22
CA TYR A 61 8.99 -29.44 -22.27
C TYR A 61 8.09 -29.85 -23.45
N ASP A 62 6.84 -30.25 -23.20
CA ASP A 62 5.90 -30.67 -24.25
C ASP A 62 5.23 -29.50 -25.01
N ASN A 63 5.52 -28.27 -24.58
CA ASN A 63 4.84 -27.05 -25.02
C ASN A 63 5.78 -26.03 -25.68
N ILE A 64 7.05 -26.39 -25.88
CA ILE A 64 8.14 -25.50 -26.31
C ILE A 64 7.91 -24.85 -27.68
N ASP A 65 7.06 -25.41 -28.55
CA ASP A 65 6.79 -24.86 -29.90
C ASP A 65 5.30 -24.71 -30.25
N LYS A 66 4.42 -24.72 -29.24
CA LYS A 66 2.98 -24.61 -29.46
C LYS A 66 2.52 -23.16 -29.49
N ASN A 67 1.70 -22.86 -30.49
CA ASN A 67 0.92 -21.63 -30.55
C ASN A 67 -0.45 -21.91 -29.94
N TYR A 68 -0.87 -21.07 -29.00
CA TYR A 68 -2.17 -21.15 -28.36
C TYR A 68 -3.07 -20.01 -28.80
N GLN A 69 -4.37 -20.29 -28.93
CA GLN A 69 -5.38 -19.30 -29.29
C GLN A 69 -6.46 -19.20 -28.20
N CYS A 70 -6.93 -17.97 -27.96
CA CYS A 70 -8.06 -17.71 -27.08
C CYS A 70 -9.37 -18.33 -27.62
N LYS A 71 -9.98 -19.19 -26.81
CA LYS A 71 -11.32 -19.74 -26.99
C LYS A 71 -12.08 -19.73 -25.65
N ASP A 72 -13.30 -20.28 -25.67
CA ASP A 72 -14.19 -20.38 -24.51
C ASP A 72 -13.64 -21.32 -23.41
N GLU A 73 -12.84 -22.31 -23.82
CA GLU A 73 -12.29 -23.34 -22.93
C GLU A 73 -10.80 -23.58 -23.22
N ALA A 74 -10.03 -23.79 -22.16
CA ALA A 74 -8.65 -24.23 -22.26
C ALA A 74 -8.59 -25.71 -22.64
N ASN A 75 -7.76 -26.06 -23.62
CA ASN A 75 -7.61 -27.45 -24.06
C ASN A 75 -6.18 -27.73 -24.53
N PHE A 76 -5.55 -28.72 -23.91
CA PHE A 76 -4.18 -29.12 -24.22
C PHE A 76 -4.00 -29.67 -25.64
N ARG A 77 -4.99 -30.39 -26.17
CA ARG A 77 -4.92 -31.04 -27.49
C ARG A 77 -5.19 -30.05 -28.62
N GLU A 78 -6.12 -29.13 -28.41
CA GLU A 78 -6.44 -28.08 -29.38
C GLU A 78 -5.53 -26.85 -29.29
N ASN A 79 -4.64 -26.81 -28.28
CA ASN A 79 -3.81 -25.65 -27.95
C ASN A 79 -4.67 -24.39 -27.77
N THR A 80 -5.70 -24.48 -26.94
CA THR A 80 -6.57 -23.33 -26.65
C THR A 80 -6.35 -22.86 -25.23
N ILE A 81 -6.43 -21.55 -25.05
CA ILE A 81 -6.40 -20.89 -23.74
C ILE A 81 -7.73 -20.16 -23.52
N THR A 82 -8.04 -19.86 -22.28
CA THR A 82 -9.22 -19.06 -21.94
C THR A 82 -8.94 -18.14 -20.76
N SER A 83 -9.80 -17.15 -20.52
CA SER A 83 -9.71 -16.29 -19.35
C SER A 83 -10.22 -17.03 -18.11
N TYR A 84 -9.46 -16.97 -17.01
CA TYR A 84 -9.95 -17.38 -15.68
C TYR A 84 -10.77 -16.26 -15.04
N ASP A 85 -10.22 -15.05 -15.06
CA ASP A 85 -10.85 -13.80 -14.62
C ASP A 85 -10.46 -12.66 -15.57
N LYS A 86 -10.73 -11.40 -15.18
CA LYS A 86 -10.48 -10.23 -16.03
C LYS A 86 -9.01 -10.08 -16.45
N ASN A 87 -8.08 -10.53 -15.60
CA ASN A 87 -6.66 -10.25 -15.75
C ASN A 87 -5.80 -11.51 -15.77
N SER A 88 -6.39 -12.70 -15.91
CA SER A 88 -5.63 -13.95 -15.89
C SER A 88 -6.14 -14.95 -16.91
N ILE A 89 -5.20 -15.77 -17.40
CA ILE A 89 -5.46 -16.79 -18.40
C ILE A 89 -5.20 -18.19 -17.84
N ILE A 90 -5.91 -19.17 -18.37
CA ILE A 90 -5.70 -20.59 -18.12
C ILE A 90 -4.88 -21.15 -19.27
N LEU A 91 -3.69 -21.65 -18.96
CA LEU A 91 -2.81 -22.33 -19.91
C LEU A 91 -2.81 -23.84 -19.64
N PRO A 92 -3.30 -24.68 -20.55
CA PRO A 92 -3.24 -26.12 -20.39
C PRO A 92 -1.82 -26.63 -20.68
N ILE A 93 -1.19 -27.25 -19.68
CA ILE A 93 0.17 -27.81 -19.80
C ILE A 93 0.15 -29.28 -20.17
N SER A 94 -0.86 -30.02 -19.72
CA SER A 94 -1.08 -31.42 -20.07
C SER A 94 -2.58 -31.71 -20.10
N ALA A 95 -2.98 -32.92 -20.50
CA ALA A 95 -4.38 -33.33 -20.51
C ALA A 95 -5.10 -33.17 -19.15
N ASN A 96 -4.35 -33.19 -18.04
CA ASN A 96 -4.89 -33.14 -16.68
C ASN A 96 -4.35 -31.97 -15.85
N LYS A 97 -3.60 -31.05 -16.46
CA LYS A 97 -2.94 -29.96 -15.73
C LYS A 97 -3.04 -28.66 -16.48
N GLU A 98 -3.52 -27.66 -15.78
CA GLU A 98 -3.65 -26.28 -16.25
C GLU A 98 -2.95 -25.36 -15.27
N LEU A 99 -2.40 -24.26 -15.77
CA LEU A 99 -1.89 -23.18 -14.94
C LEU A 99 -2.76 -21.95 -15.08
N LYS A 100 -3.05 -21.34 -13.93
CA LYS A 100 -3.54 -19.97 -13.88
C LYS A 100 -2.33 -19.03 -13.98
N LEU A 101 -2.24 -18.30 -15.08
CA LEU A 101 -1.19 -17.34 -15.34
C LEU A 101 -1.71 -15.93 -15.11
N ILE A 102 -0.96 -15.15 -14.32
CA ILE A 102 -1.26 -13.75 -14.02
C ILE A 102 -0.12 -12.90 -14.61
N PRO A 103 -0.42 -11.89 -15.44
CA PRO A 103 0.61 -11.01 -15.99
C PRO A 103 1.30 -10.28 -14.85
N MET A 104 2.64 -10.21 -14.89
CA MET A 104 3.42 -9.44 -13.91
C MET A 104 3.42 -7.94 -14.21
N ASP A 105 3.00 -7.56 -15.42
CA ASP A 105 2.93 -6.17 -15.85
C ASP A 105 1.80 -6.01 -16.87
N TYR A 106 0.81 -5.16 -16.55
CA TYR A 106 -0.17 -4.68 -17.51
C TYR A 106 -0.55 -3.24 -17.13
N GLU A 107 0.36 -2.30 -17.36
CA GLU A 107 0.00 -0.91 -17.63
C GLU A 107 -0.59 -0.85 -19.04
N ASN A 108 -1.91 -1.04 -19.15
CA ASN A 108 -2.62 -0.74 -20.38
C ASN A 108 -2.79 0.78 -20.46
N GLU A 109 -1.99 1.47 -21.28
CA GLU A 109 -2.07 2.93 -21.53
C GLU A 109 -3.41 3.41 -22.14
N ASN A 110 -4.43 2.56 -22.27
CA ASN A 110 -5.69 2.90 -22.94
C ASN A 110 -6.97 2.55 -22.17
N ASP A 111 -6.87 2.10 -20.92
CA ASP A 111 -8.04 2.03 -20.07
C ASP A 111 -7.97 3.18 -19.06
N ASN A 112 -9.05 3.94 -18.97
CA ASN A 112 -9.40 4.78 -17.82
C ASN A 112 -9.64 3.89 -16.58
N HIS A 113 -8.68 3.01 -16.28
CA HIS A 113 -8.65 2.28 -15.05
C HIS A 113 -8.22 3.27 -13.97
N GLU A 114 -9.19 3.59 -13.11
CA GLU A 114 -8.96 3.76 -11.68
C GLU A 114 -7.63 3.13 -11.32
N ILE A 115 -6.66 4.00 -11.02
CA ILE A 115 -5.36 3.67 -10.45
C ILE A 115 -5.57 2.44 -9.58
N ASP A 116 -4.99 1.30 -9.95
CA ASP A 116 -5.05 0.10 -9.14
C ASP A 116 -4.18 0.42 -7.92
N VAL A 117 -4.82 1.08 -6.95
CA VAL A 117 -4.26 1.45 -5.67
C VAL A 117 -3.73 0.13 -5.14
N CYS A 118 -2.39 0.03 -5.04
CA CYS A 118 -1.67 -1.09 -4.44
C CYS A 118 -2.58 -1.76 -3.42
N SER A 119 -2.91 -3.04 -3.60
CA SER A 119 -3.98 -3.72 -2.85
C SER A 119 -3.89 -3.58 -1.33
N ILE A 120 -2.70 -3.29 -0.82
CA ILE A 120 -2.39 -2.94 0.58
C ILE A 120 -3.10 -1.65 1.04
N PHE A 121 -3.29 -0.69 0.14
CA PHE A 121 -3.91 0.61 0.41
C PHE A 121 -5.35 0.72 -0.09
N SER A 122 -5.86 -0.24 -0.88
CA SER A 122 -7.21 -0.16 -1.47
C SER A 122 -8.32 -0.13 -0.40
N GLU A 123 -8.15 -0.91 0.67
CA GLU A 123 -9.07 -0.91 1.82
C GLU A 123 -9.03 0.42 2.58
N THR A 124 -7.84 1.00 2.73
CA THR A 124 -7.66 2.30 3.39
C THR A 124 -8.25 3.43 2.56
N VAL A 125 -8.02 3.43 1.24
CA VAL A 125 -8.53 4.45 0.31
C VAL A 125 -10.04 4.38 0.17
N SER A 126 -10.63 3.18 0.11
CA SER A 126 -12.10 3.03 0.06
C SER A 126 -12.80 3.46 1.35
N LYS A 127 -12.13 3.36 2.50
CA LYS A 127 -12.63 3.85 3.79
C LYS A 127 -12.31 5.32 4.04
N ALA A 128 -11.29 5.85 3.37
CA ALA A 128 -10.91 7.25 3.50
C ALA A 128 -12.00 8.13 2.89
N LYS A 129 -12.53 9.05 3.68
CA LYS A 129 -13.37 10.12 3.12
C LYS A 129 -12.47 11.04 2.30
N PRO A 130 -12.92 11.50 1.11
CA PRO A 130 -12.19 12.52 0.38
C PRO A 130 -12.03 13.74 1.30
N LEU A 131 -10.78 14.04 1.62
CA LEU A 131 -10.42 15.23 2.38
C LEU A 131 -10.75 16.44 1.48
N GLN A 132 -11.69 17.29 1.90
CA GLN A 132 -12.11 18.45 1.11
C GLN A 132 -11.05 19.56 1.21
N PHE A 133 -10.40 19.86 0.09
CA PHE A 133 -9.51 21.02 -0.05
C PHE A 133 -10.34 22.30 -0.25
N PRO A 134 -10.00 23.44 0.37
CA PRO A 134 -8.81 23.70 1.19
C PRO A 134 -8.97 23.29 2.67
N TYR A 135 -7.89 22.74 3.23
CA TYR A 135 -7.81 22.30 4.63
C TYR A 135 -7.59 23.43 5.65
N SER A 136 -7.76 24.68 5.22
CA SER A 136 -7.49 25.87 6.02
C SER A 136 -8.42 26.06 7.22
N THR A 137 -9.38 25.17 7.43
CA THR A 137 -10.33 25.20 8.54
C THR A 137 -9.93 24.33 9.72
N PHE A 138 -8.93 23.46 9.59
CA PHE A 138 -8.42 22.61 10.67
C PHE A 138 -6.95 22.91 10.93
N ASP A 139 -6.66 23.54 12.06
CA ASP A 139 -5.30 23.94 12.46
C ASP A 139 -4.34 22.74 12.52
N GLU A 140 -4.85 21.57 12.89
CA GLU A 140 -4.10 20.31 12.98
C GLU A 140 -3.65 19.81 11.59
N ILE A 141 -4.53 19.90 10.59
CA ILE A 141 -4.22 19.48 9.22
C ILE A 141 -3.22 20.47 8.60
N ASN A 142 -3.42 21.77 8.82
CA ASN A 142 -2.46 22.78 8.37
C ASN A 142 -1.07 22.57 9.03
N ALA A 143 -1.02 22.23 10.32
CA ALA A 143 0.22 21.90 10.99
C ALA A 143 0.89 20.63 10.42
N PHE A 144 0.10 19.60 10.12
CA PHE A 144 0.59 18.37 9.48
C PHE A 144 1.20 18.66 8.10
N GLU A 145 0.51 19.44 7.27
CA GLU A 145 0.99 19.82 5.94
C GLU A 145 2.26 20.67 6.00
N MET A 146 2.27 21.70 6.85
CA MET A 146 3.44 22.55 7.05
C MET A 146 4.69 21.76 7.48
N LYS A 147 4.51 20.75 8.33
CA LYS A 147 5.63 19.92 8.80
C LYS A 147 6.01 18.82 7.82
N SER A 148 5.11 18.45 6.89
CA SER A 148 5.36 17.51 5.80
C SER A 148 6.08 16.21 6.23
N PRO A 149 5.60 15.47 7.27
CA PRO A 149 6.31 14.33 7.85
C PRO A 149 6.61 13.22 6.84
N ILE A 150 5.71 12.97 5.89
CA ILE A 150 5.89 11.94 4.87
C ILE A 150 7.00 12.33 3.89
N SER A 151 7.03 13.58 3.43
CA SER A 151 8.08 14.08 2.55
C SER A 151 9.44 14.06 3.24
N LEU A 152 9.49 14.42 4.52
CA LEU A 152 10.70 14.34 5.34
C LEU A 152 11.18 12.89 5.49
N PHE A 153 10.28 11.96 5.82
CA PHE A 153 10.57 10.53 5.91
C PHE A 153 11.15 9.98 4.60
N LEU A 154 10.51 10.26 3.46
CA LEU A 154 10.99 9.82 2.14
C LEU A 154 12.33 10.46 1.79
N SER A 155 12.54 11.72 2.16
CA SER A 155 13.83 12.40 1.98
C SER A 155 14.93 11.69 2.77
N HIS A 156 14.68 11.36 4.04
CA HIS A 156 15.62 10.57 4.83
C HIS A 156 15.91 9.21 4.19
N LEU A 157 14.92 8.48 3.68
CA LEU A 157 15.17 7.19 3.00
C LEU A 157 15.99 7.35 1.73
N TYR A 158 15.74 8.43 0.97
CA TYR A 158 16.43 8.72 -0.28
C TYR A 158 17.89 9.16 -0.04
N TYR A 159 18.13 10.08 0.89
CA TYR A 159 19.46 10.65 1.14
C TYR A 159 20.35 9.77 2.03
N LYS A 160 19.76 8.96 2.92
CA LYS A 160 20.50 7.99 3.73
C LYS A 160 21.19 6.91 2.90
N HIS A 161 20.80 6.72 1.64
CA HIS A 161 21.43 5.74 0.78
C HIS A 161 22.89 6.06 0.41
N ASN A 162 23.42 7.26 0.69
CA ASN A 162 24.77 7.59 0.23
C ASN A 162 25.77 8.16 1.25
N THR A 163 25.47 9.07 2.21
CA THR A 163 26.60 9.74 2.91
C THR A 163 26.34 10.45 4.25
N THR A 164 25.13 10.56 4.79
CA THR A 164 24.85 11.40 5.97
C THR A 164 24.63 10.60 7.27
N ASN A 165 25.10 11.13 8.41
CA ASN A 165 24.94 10.58 9.76
C ASN A 165 23.49 10.74 10.30
N GLU A 166 22.48 10.43 9.50
CA GLU A 166 21.05 10.67 9.81
C GLU A 166 20.43 9.57 10.71
N GLY A 167 21.13 9.19 11.77
CA GLY A 167 20.63 8.24 12.78
C GLY A 167 20.34 6.84 12.22
N SER A 168 19.67 5.98 13.00
CA SER A 168 19.22 4.65 12.56
C SER A 168 17.89 4.73 11.80
N PHE A 169 17.50 3.68 11.06
CA PHE A 169 16.17 3.64 10.40
C PHE A 169 15.04 3.78 11.42
N LYS A 170 15.23 3.23 12.62
CA LYS A 170 14.30 3.38 13.74
C LYS A 170 14.13 4.83 14.16
N ASP A 171 15.20 5.62 14.15
CA ASP A 171 15.14 7.04 14.53
C ASP A 171 14.33 7.85 13.50
N ILE A 172 14.50 7.56 12.21
CA ILE A 172 13.72 8.17 11.12
C ILE A 172 12.23 7.84 11.24
N ILE A 173 11.89 6.58 11.56
CA ILE A 173 10.50 6.20 11.82
C ILE A 173 9.95 6.97 13.01
N ASN A 174 10.71 7.01 14.11
CA ASN A 174 10.27 7.69 15.33
C ASN A 174 10.09 9.19 15.10
N GLU A 175 10.97 9.83 14.34
CA GLU A 175 10.82 11.24 13.96
C GLU A 175 9.54 11.47 13.17
N CYS A 176 9.27 10.64 12.16
CA CYS A 176 8.03 10.71 11.39
C CYS A 176 6.80 10.55 12.30
N CYS A 177 6.76 9.50 13.13
CA CYS A 177 5.67 9.28 14.09
C CYS A 177 5.50 10.46 15.05
N ASN A 178 6.58 10.99 15.60
CA ASN A 178 6.53 12.12 16.53
C ASN A 178 5.97 13.39 15.88
N ILE A 179 6.31 13.65 14.61
CA ILE A 179 5.79 14.82 13.88
C ILE A 179 4.30 14.64 13.58
N ILE A 180 3.88 13.42 13.21
CA ILE A 180 2.48 13.09 12.96
C ILE A 180 1.67 13.26 14.25
N ASP A 181 2.10 12.59 15.31
CA ASP A 181 1.45 12.62 16.62
C ASP A 181 1.36 14.05 17.14
N ASP A 182 2.45 14.82 17.08
CA ASP A 182 2.43 16.22 17.46
C ASP A 182 1.42 16.98 16.61
N SER A 183 1.47 16.89 15.27
CA SER A 183 0.57 17.65 14.39
C SER A 183 -0.92 17.48 14.69
N PHE A 184 -1.33 16.29 15.15
CA PHE A 184 -2.72 15.98 15.48
C PHE A 184 -3.13 16.24 16.93
N ILE A 185 -2.22 16.68 17.80
CA ILE A 185 -2.59 17.14 19.14
C ILE A 185 -3.17 18.56 19.02
N PRO A 186 -4.45 18.80 19.38
CA PRO A 186 -5.10 20.10 19.24
C PRO A 186 -4.59 21.10 20.27
N TYR A 187 -4.86 22.40 20.06
CA TYR A 187 -4.63 23.40 21.10
C TYR A 187 -5.67 23.31 22.22
N CYS A 188 -5.24 23.50 23.47
CA CYS A 188 -6.12 23.43 24.64
C CYS A 188 -7.26 24.48 24.59
N LYS A 189 -7.11 25.57 23.85
CA LYS A 189 -8.13 26.63 23.66
C LYS A 189 -9.43 26.09 23.08
N ASN A 190 -9.34 25.13 22.17
CA ASN A 190 -10.47 24.67 21.36
C ASN A 190 -11.04 23.32 21.85
N ASN A 191 -10.53 22.79 22.96
CA ASN A 191 -10.92 21.48 23.48
C ASN A 191 -11.71 21.61 24.78
N SER A 192 -12.93 21.09 24.80
CA SER A 192 -13.79 21.07 26.00
C SER A 192 -13.42 19.98 27.00
N ASN A 193 -12.71 18.94 26.56
CA ASN A 193 -12.35 17.76 27.36
C ASN A 193 -10.84 17.64 27.52
N ILE A 194 -10.27 18.55 28.31
CA ILE A 194 -8.84 18.58 28.60
C ILE A 194 -8.49 17.51 29.63
N ILE A 195 -7.58 16.61 29.28
CA ILE A 195 -7.04 15.60 30.19
C ILE A 195 -5.72 16.12 30.75
N ILE A 196 -5.66 16.24 32.07
CA ILE A 196 -4.47 16.67 32.79
C ILE A 196 -3.93 15.55 33.68
N SER A 197 -2.61 15.50 33.82
CA SER A 197 -1.94 14.82 34.92
C SER A 197 -1.19 15.84 35.78
N LEU A 198 -1.07 15.54 37.06
CA LEU A 198 -0.40 16.42 38.01
C LEU A 198 0.91 15.78 38.44
N ASP A 199 2.00 16.51 38.30
CA ASP A 199 3.31 16.08 38.78
C ASP A 199 3.35 16.04 40.32
N LYS A 200 4.45 15.56 40.89
CA LYS A 200 4.68 15.60 42.35
C LYS A 200 4.67 17.05 42.85
N CYS A 201 4.26 17.23 44.11
CA CYS A 201 4.36 18.52 44.77
C CYS A 201 5.82 18.94 44.91
N ASP A 202 6.15 20.13 44.39
CA ASP A 202 7.38 20.82 44.73
C ASP A 202 7.27 21.34 46.17
N SER A 203 8.11 20.79 47.05
CA SER A 203 8.14 21.13 48.46
C SER A 203 8.58 22.55 48.77
N GLN A 204 9.28 23.21 47.85
CA GLN A 204 9.73 24.59 48.06
C GLN A 204 8.63 25.60 47.71
N ASN A 205 7.93 25.35 46.61
CA ASN A 205 6.93 26.29 46.07
C ASN A 205 5.49 25.92 46.42
N LEU A 206 5.26 24.75 47.03
CA LEU A 206 3.94 24.18 47.35
C LEU A 206 3.02 24.14 46.12
N LYS A 207 3.61 23.89 44.96
CA LYS A 207 2.94 23.82 43.65
C LYS A 207 3.21 22.49 42.97
N ARG A 208 2.24 22.07 42.15
CA ARG A 208 2.31 20.91 41.27
C ARG A 208 2.20 21.41 39.85
N LYS A 209 3.11 20.97 38.98
CA LYS A 209 3.02 21.25 37.56
C LYS A 209 1.84 20.49 36.95
N ILE A 210 1.03 21.18 36.16
CA ILE A 210 -0.05 20.61 35.35
C ILE A 210 0.56 20.17 34.02
N ILE A 211 0.39 18.89 33.69
CA ILE A 211 0.81 18.30 32.42
C ILE A 211 -0.45 18.02 31.61
N TYR A 212 -0.55 18.65 30.43
CA TYR A 212 -1.67 18.48 29.52
C TYR A 212 -1.37 17.31 28.59
N LEU A 213 -2.19 16.26 28.64
CA LEU A 213 -1.89 15.00 27.94
C LEU A 213 -2.43 14.95 26.51
N ASN A 214 -3.50 15.69 26.22
CA ASN A 214 -4.23 15.62 24.95
C ASN A 214 -4.35 16.96 24.23
N CYS A 215 -3.60 17.98 24.64
CA CYS A 215 -3.61 19.28 23.98
C CYS A 215 -2.33 20.07 24.20
N LYS A 216 -2.05 21.01 23.29
CA LYS A 216 -0.90 21.92 23.33
C LYS A 216 -1.30 23.28 23.86
N MET A 217 -0.38 23.92 24.57
CA MET A 217 -0.52 25.34 24.92
C MET A 217 -0.15 26.22 23.72
N GLY A 218 -1.09 27.07 23.31
CA GLY A 218 -0.81 28.12 22.33
C GLY A 218 -0.18 29.35 22.97
N ASN A 219 0.43 30.22 22.16
CA ASN A 219 1.12 31.42 22.63
C ASN A 219 0.18 32.48 23.26
N GLU A 220 -1.13 32.39 23.01
CA GLU A 220 -2.08 33.47 23.31
C GLU A 220 -2.85 33.30 24.62
N ILE A 221 -2.98 32.09 25.15
CA ILE A 221 -3.78 31.83 26.36
C ILE A 221 -2.94 31.14 27.43
N LYS A 222 -2.77 31.83 28.56
CA LYS A 222 -2.12 31.31 29.76
C LYS A 222 -3.08 30.40 30.50
N PHE A 223 -3.16 29.14 30.07
CA PHE A 223 -3.64 28.07 30.94
C PHE A 223 -2.73 28.01 32.18
N PRO A 224 -3.27 27.69 33.37
CA PRO A 224 -2.43 27.53 34.55
C PRO A 224 -1.43 26.40 34.32
N ASN A 225 -0.15 26.71 34.52
CA ASN A 225 0.92 25.72 34.45
C ASN A 225 1.09 24.98 35.78
N ASP A 226 0.56 25.56 36.87
CA ASP A 226 0.74 25.09 38.22
C ASP A 226 -0.57 25.15 39.00
N ILE A 227 -0.76 24.21 39.91
CA ILE A 227 -1.81 24.20 40.92
C ILE A 227 -1.19 24.03 42.31
N ASN A 228 -1.86 24.52 43.34
CA ASN A 228 -1.42 24.30 44.71
C ASN A 228 -1.41 22.81 45.06
N CYS A 229 -0.48 22.40 45.90
CA CYS A 229 -0.46 21.03 46.40
C CYS A 229 -1.64 20.77 47.34
N ASN A 230 -2.29 19.62 47.15
CA ASN A 230 -3.37 19.17 48.04
C ASN A 230 -2.85 18.55 49.34
N TYR A 231 -1.53 18.51 49.51
CA TYR A 231 -0.84 17.97 50.67
C TYR A 231 0.45 18.77 50.90
N ILE A 232 0.89 18.83 52.15
CA ILE A 232 2.20 19.38 52.50
C ILE A 232 3.21 18.23 52.31
N PRO A 233 4.16 18.32 51.37
CA PRO A 233 5.16 17.28 51.19
C PRO A 233 6.03 17.19 52.44
N PHE A 234 6.31 15.96 52.88
CA PHE A 234 7.14 15.67 54.04
C PHE A 234 8.60 16.04 53.76
N THR A 235 8.97 17.30 53.96
CA THR A 235 10.38 17.74 53.92
C THR A 235 10.89 18.33 55.23
N ASN A 236 10.15 18.19 56.34
CA ASN A 236 10.64 18.54 57.69
C ASN A 236 10.03 17.69 58.80
N THR A 237 10.26 16.37 58.77
CA THR A 237 10.34 15.60 60.03
C THR A 237 11.82 15.34 60.28
N LYS A 238 12.42 16.22 61.08
CA LYS A 238 13.72 15.99 61.71
C LYS A 238 13.51 15.20 62.98
#